data_AF-A0A562CM98-F1
#
_entry.id   AF-A0A562CM98-F1
#
_cell.length_a   1.000
_cell.length_b   1.000
_cell.length_c   1.000
_cell.angle_alpha   90.00
_cell.angle_beta   90.00
_cell.angle_gamma   90.00
#
_symmetry.space_group_name_H-M   'P 1'
#
loop_
_entity.id
_entity.type
_entity.pdbx_description
1 polymer ?
#
loop_
_entity_poly.entity_id
_entity_poly.type
_entity_poly.pdbx_seq_one_letter_code
_entity_poly.pdbx_strand_id
1 'polypeptide(L)'
;MGVLDNLLQGVFSKPPAIATVAELMQFMDSRVSFLAQKGVVEFCRVRAGVHWEKLFGEAEFQQELTRSRWQAYPPAFAMIAEVIEGVLREPAGIRQRQLPAVIATLSKDIFRKYPVPEGLAPGFWDEALKLVREKLDQAQGGPPRPVREIPKKTARLIFDALPLHEDVVTNDYDYIFNFLRMNLLRIHEDFTRAADLPLLVEDLLGKTTE
;
A
#
# COMPACT_ATOMS: atom_id res chain seq x y z
N MET A 1 7.06 3.36 -44.52
CA MET A 1 6.84 2.74 -43.19
C MET A 1 7.23 3.77 -42.17
N GLY A 2 6.20 4.43 -41.64
CA GLY A 2 6.25 5.85 -41.29
C GLY A 2 6.31 6.10 -39.80
N VAL A 3 6.84 7.27 -39.44
CA VAL A 3 6.91 7.87 -38.09
C VAL A 3 5.56 7.80 -37.33
N LEU A 4 4.45 7.68 -38.05
CA LEU A 4 3.10 7.47 -37.49
C LEU A 4 2.90 6.09 -36.82
N ASP A 5 3.55 5.02 -37.30
CA ASP A 5 3.45 3.69 -36.67
C ASP A 5 4.10 3.67 -35.27
N ASN A 6 5.23 4.37 -35.12
CA ASN A 6 5.94 4.48 -33.83
C ASN A 6 5.17 5.36 -32.82
N LEU A 7 4.48 6.40 -33.30
CA LEU A 7 3.63 7.26 -32.46
C LEU A 7 2.37 6.54 -31.98
N LEU A 8 1.78 5.67 -32.80
CA LEU A 8 0.61 4.86 -32.42
C LEU A 8 0.98 3.69 -31.50
N GLN A 9 2.15 3.06 -31.68
CA GLN A 9 2.63 2.01 -30.76
C GLN A 9 2.89 2.53 -29.33
N GLY A 10 3.32 3.78 -29.17
CA GLY A 10 3.51 4.41 -27.87
C GLY A 10 2.20 4.72 -27.11
N VAL A 11 1.08 4.90 -27.83
CA VAL A 11 -0.21 5.27 -27.24
C VAL A 11 -1.08 4.04 -26.90
N PHE A 12 -0.79 2.87 -27.49
CA PHE A 12 -1.55 1.63 -27.31
C PHE A 12 -0.76 0.46 -26.68
N SER A 13 0.49 0.67 -26.27
CA SER A 13 1.25 -0.38 -25.58
C SER A 13 0.62 -0.63 -24.20
N LYS A 14 0.16 -1.88 -23.98
CA LYS A 14 -0.26 -2.34 -22.67
C LYS A 14 0.91 -2.12 -21.71
N PRO A 15 0.70 -1.52 -20.52
CA PRO A 15 1.77 -1.38 -19.54
C PRO A 15 2.43 -2.75 -19.29
N PRO A 16 3.76 -2.78 -19.10
CA PRO A 16 4.49 -4.03 -18.90
C PRO A 16 3.86 -4.83 -17.76
N ALA A 17 3.73 -6.13 -17.96
CA ALA A 17 3.08 -7.01 -16.99
C ALA A 17 3.90 -7.12 -15.71
N ILE A 18 3.25 -7.20 -14.56
CA ILE A 18 3.92 -7.48 -13.28
C ILE A 18 4.15 -8.99 -13.24
N ALA A 19 5.35 -9.42 -13.63
CA ALA A 19 5.73 -10.84 -13.76
C ALA A 19 6.87 -11.23 -12.82
N THR A 20 7.54 -10.25 -12.21
CA THR A 20 8.70 -10.46 -11.34
C THR A 20 8.49 -9.88 -9.94
N VAL A 21 9.27 -10.38 -8.99
CA VAL A 21 9.39 -9.87 -7.62
C VAL A 21 9.75 -8.38 -7.62
N ALA A 22 10.67 -7.95 -8.48
CA ALA A 22 11.10 -6.55 -8.54
C ALA A 22 9.96 -5.62 -8.98
N GLU A 23 9.18 -6.02 -9.99
CA GLU A 23 8.03 -5.28 -10.47
C GLU A 23 6.90 -5.26 -9.43
N LEU A 24 6.68 -6.37 -8.72
CA LEU A 24 5.73 -6.41 -7.61
C LEU A 24 6.14 -5.48 -6.48
N MET A 25 7.41 -5.47 -6.10
CA MET A 25 7.93 -4.57 -5.08
C MET A 25 7.75 -3.10 -5.48
N GLN A 26 8.04 -2.76 -6.74
CA GLN A 26 7.82 -1.41 -7.26
C GLN A 26 6.34 -1.03 -7.26
N PHE A 27 5.47 -1.95 -7.67
CA PHE A 27 4.02 -1.75 -7.64
C PHE A 27 3.56 -1.46 -6.21
N MET A 28 3.85 -2.35 -5.25
CA MET A 28 3.43 -2.20 -3.86
C MET A 28 3.93 -0.88 -3.27
N ASP A 29 5.22 -0.58 -3.43
CA ASP A 29 5.83 0.63 -2.90
C ASP A 29 5.20 1.92 -3.44
N SER A 30 4.93 1.96 -4.76
CA SER A 30 4.26 3.11 -5.38
C SER A 30 2.83 3.33 -4.85
N ARG A 31 2.09 2.25 -4.60
CA ARG A 31 0.70 2.32 -4.11
C ARG A 31 0.65 2.74 -2.64
N VAL A 32 1.54 2.21 -1.81
CA VAL A 32 1.65 2.60 -0.40
C VAL A 32 2.08 4.05 -0.29
N SER A 33 3.07 4.47 -1.08
CA SER A 33 3.50 5.86 -1.15
C SER A 33 2.36 6.80 -1.52
N PHE A 34 1.52 6.44 -2.50
CA PHE A 34 0.33 7.23 -2.82
C PHE A 34 -0.64 7.33 -1.63
N LEU A 35 -0.98 6.22 -0.99
CA LEU A 35 -1.92 6.20 0.13
C LEU A 35 -1.44 6.98 1.35
N ALA A 36 -0.21 6.73 1.79
CA ALA A 36 0.33 7.28 3.03
C ALA A 36 0.85 8.71 2.85
N GLN A 37 1.47 9.01 1.71
CA GLN A 37 2.10 10.31 1.49
C GLN A 37 1.08 11.31 0.95
N LYS A 38 0.43 10.99 -0.17
CA LYS A 38 -0.54 11.90 -0.78
C LYS A 38 -1.89 11.88 -0.06
N GLY A 39 -2.37 10.71 0.34
CA GLY A 39 -3.67 10.59 1.02
C GLY A 39 -3.76 11.42 2.31
N VAL A 40 -2.73 11.37 3.15
CA VAL A 40 -2.65 12.16 4.39
C VAL A 40 -2.61 13.66 4.10
N VAL A 41 -1.81 14.08 3.11
CA VAL A 41 -1.70 15.49 2.68
C VAL A 41 -3.05 16.03 2.20
N GLU A 42 -3.72 15.31 1.29
CA GLU A 42 -5.00 15.75 0.75
C GLU A 42 -6.10 15.77 1.81
N PHE A 43 -6.10 14.81 2.73
CA PHE A 43 -7.02 14.83 3.87
C PHE A 43 -6.84 16.10 4.70
N CYS A 44 -5.60 16.42 5.08
CA CYS A 44 -5.30 17.61 5.86
C CYS A 44 -5.69 18.89 5.11
N ARG A 45 -5.42 18.93 3.79
CA ARG A 45 -5.80 20.05 2.94
C ARG A 45 -7.31 20.25 2.89
N VAL A 46 -8.08 19.19 2.70
CA VAL A 46 -9.55 19.23 2.69
C VAL A 46 -10.09 19.72 4.02
N ARG A 47 -9.54 19.23 5.15
CA ARG A 47 -9.98 19.65 6.49
C ARG A 47 -9.59 21.08 6.85
N ALA A 48 -8.42 21.55 6.40
CA ALA A 48 -8.00 22.93 6.59
C ALA A 48 -8.83 23.93 5.77
N GLY A 49 -9.54 23.46 4.74
CA GLY A 49 -10.43 24.28 3.91
C GLY A 49 -9.70 25.48 3.32
N VAL A 50 -10.29 26.67 3.43
CA VAL A 50 -9.70 27.92 2.92
C VAL A 50 -8.38 28.33 3.61
N HIS A 51 -8.06 27.72 4.76
CA HIS A 51 -6.86 28.03 5.53
C HIS A 51 -5.69 27.08 5.25
N TRP A 52 -5.81 26.19 4.26
CA TRP A 52 -4.79 25.18 3.97
C TRP A 52 -3.42 25.78 3.68
N GLU A 53 -3.32 26.89 2.94
CA GLU A 53 -2.03 27.53 2.63
C GLU A 53 -1.34 28.04 3.89
N LYS A 54 -2.10 28.65 4.80
CA LYS A 54 -1.58 29.16 6.05
C LYS A 54 -1.09 28.01 6.94
N LEU A 55 -1.92 26.98 7.14
CA LEU A 55 -1.57 25.83 7.96
C LEU A 55 -0.32 25.11 7.41
N PHE A 56 -0.25 24.91 6.09
CA PHE A 56 0.91 24.29 5.45
C PHE A 56 2.14 25.21 5.41
N GLY A 57 2.00 26.51 5.68
CA GLY A 57 3.12 27.42 5.87
C GLY A 57 3.79 27.30 7.23
N GLU A 58 3.12 26.72 8.23
CA GLU A 58 3.64 26.59 9.59
C GLU A 58 4.65 25.44 9.70
N ALA A 59 5.85 25.73 10.20
CA ALA A 59 6.94 24.76 10.30
C ALA A 59 6.59 23.56 11.21
N GLU A 60 5.91 23.83 12.33
CA GLU A 60 5.46 22.80 13.27
C GLU A 60 4.48 21.83 12.61
N PHE A 61 3.53 22.36 11.82
CA PHE A 61 2.59 21.53 11.09
C PHE A 61 3.29 20.68 10.01
N GLN A 62 4.27 21.23 9.29
CA GLN A 62 5.05 20.47 8.31
C GLN A 62 5.83 19.31 8.94
N GLN A 63 6.37 19.51 10.14
CA GLN A 63 7.06 18.46 10.90
C GLN A 63 6.08 17.34 11.27
N GLU A 64 4.94 17.68 11.87
CA GLU A 64 3.93 16.67 12.24
C GLU A 64 3.31 16.01 11.01
N LEU A 65 3.03 16.75 9.93
CA LEU A 65 2.56 16.17 8.68
C LEU A 65 3.55 15.16 8.10
N THR A 66 4.84 15.45 8.15
CA THR A 66 5.89 14.52 7.74
C THR A 66 5.86 13.25 8.59
N ARG A 67 5.76 13.40 9.92
CA ARG A 67 5.64 12.28 10.86
C ARG A 67 4.41 11.43 10.59
N SER A 68 3.24 12.06 10.43
CA SER A 68 1.96 11.41 10.14
C SER A 68 1.99 10.59 8.86
N ARG A 69 2.60 11.13 7.78
CA ARG A 69 2.75 10.41 6.51
C ARG A 69 3.56 9.12 6.69
N TRP A 70 4.61 9.14 7.50
CA TRP A 70 5.39 7.95 7.81
C TRP A 70 4.65 6.99 8.72
N GLN A 71 3.96 7.47 9.77
CA GLN A 71 3.14 6.62 10.64
C GLN A 71 1.99 5.93 9.90
N ALA A 72 1.43 6.57 8.87
CA ALA A 72 0.41 5.98 8.00
C ALA A 72 0.97 4.92 7.02
N TYR A 73 2.29 4.90 6.78
CA TYR A 73 2.91 4.03 5.78
C TYR A 73 2.80 2.53 6.15
N PRO A 74 3.19 2.05 7.36
CA PRO A 74 3.03 0.65 7.73
C PRO A 74 1.61 0.09 7.65
N PRO A 75 0.56 0.73 8.21
CA PRO A 75 -0.79 0.21 8.08
C PRO A 75 -1.31 0.23 6.64
N ALA A 76 -0.93 1.23 5.83
CA ALA A 76 -1.25 1.25 4.40
C ALA A 76 -0.57 0.09 3.66
N PHE A 77 0.70 -0.18 3.97
CA PHE A 77 1.46 -1.31 3.44
C PHE A 77 0.80 -2.64 3.79
N ALA A 78 0.44 -2.85 5.06
CA ALA A 78 -0.18 -4.09 5.50
C ALA A 78 -1.50 -4.38 4.77
N MET A 79 -2.32 -3.35 4.50
CA MET A 79 -3.55 -3.53 3.71
C MET A 79 -3.27 -3.92 2.26
N ILE A 80 -2.24 -3.32 1.64
CA ILE A 80 -1.85 -3.66 0.26
C ILE A 80 -1.25 -5.07 0.20
N ALA A 81 -0.39 -5.44 1.16
CA ALA A 81 0.16 -6.78 1.27
C ALA A 81 -0.96 -7.83 1.37
N GLU A 82 -2.01 -7.56 2.14
CA GLU A 82 -3.18 -8.42 2.23
C GLU A 82 -3.98 -8.52 0.92
N VAL A 83 -4.15 -7.41 0.18
CA VAL A 83 -4.76 -7.44 -1.16
C VAL A 83 -3.97 -8.35 -2.10
N ILE A 84 -2.65 -8.18 -2.15
CA ILE A 84 -1.76 -8.96 -3.01
C ILE A 84 -1.80 -10.43 -2.64
N GLU A 85 -1.69 -10.74 -1.35
CA GLU A 85 -1.78 -12.11 -0.84
C GLU A 85 -3.10 -12.78 -1.26
N GLY A 86 -4.23 -12.07 -1.11
CA GLY A 86 -5.54 -12.59 -1.49
C GLY A 86 -5.68 -12.90 -2.98
N VAL A 87 -5.08 -12.08 -3.85
CA VAL A 87 -5.06 -12.32 -5.32
C VAL A 87 -4.16 -13.48 -5.70
N LEU A 88 -2.99 -13.61 -5.07
CA LEU A 88 -2.02 -14.66 -5.37
C LEU A 88 -2.42 -16.04 -4.83
N ARG A 89 -3.37 -16.09 -3.90
CA ARG A 89 -3.71 -17.30 -3.16
C ARG A 89 -4.17 -18.45 -4.06
N GLU A 90 -5.10 -18.19 -4.97
CA GLU A 90 -5.63 -19.20 -5.89
C GLU A 90 -4.55 -19.68 -6.88
N PRO A 91 -3.83 -18.80 -7.60
CA PRO A 91 -2.72 -19.20 -8.48
C PRO A 91 -1.59 -19.96 -7.76
N ALA A 92 -1.33 -19.66 -6.49
CA ALA A 92 -0.32 -20.38 -5.69
C ALA A 92 -0.74 -21.82 -5.31
N GLY A 93 -2.04 -22.13 -5.36
CA GLY A 93 -2.59 -23.46 -5.08
C GLY A 93 -2.13 -24.02 -3.73
N ILE A 94 -1.49 -25.20 -3.74
CA ILE A 94 -0.98 -25.85 -2.53
C ILE A 94 0.14 -25.05 -1.83
N ARG A 95 0.86 -24.20 -2.56
CA ARG A 95 1.96 -23.38 -2.05
C ARG A 95 1.48 -22.08 -1.40
N GLN A 96 0.18 -21.80 -1.41
CA GLN A 96 -0.40 -20.56 -0.86
C GLN A 96 0.04 -20.25 0.58
N ARG A 97 0.34 -21.27 1.40
CA ARG A 97 0.83 -21.10 2.78
C ARG A 97 2.21 -20.47 2.88
N GLN A 98 2.96 -20.42 1.78
CA GLN A 98 4.28 -19.78 1.71
C GLN A 98 4.18 -18.27 1.43
N LEU A 99 3.04 -17.80 0.91
CA LEU A 99 2.83 -16.40 0.53
C LEU A 99 3.10 -15.40 1.67
N PRO A 100 2.63 -15.61 2.92
CA PRO A 100 2.92 -14.68 4.02
C PRO A 100 4.42 -14.45 4.24
N ALA A 101 5.21 -15.52 4.25
CA ALA A 101 6.64 -15.45 4.51
C ALA A 101 7.39 -14.74 3.37
N VAL A 102 7.03 -15.03 2.13
CA VAL A 102 7.64 -14.39 0.95
C VAL A 102 7.24 -12.92 0.89
N ILE A 103 5.96 -12.57 1.05
CA ILE A 103 5.50 -11.18 1.05
C ILE A 103 6.12 -10.40 2.20
N ALA A 104 6.27 -10.99 3.39
CA ALA A 104 6.97 -10.35 4.51
C ALA A 104 8.45 -10.09 4.19
N THR A 105 9.11 -10.99 3.45
CA THR A 105 10.50 -10.78 2.99
C THR A 105 10.57 -9.60 2.03
N LEU A 106 9.68 -9.52 1.04
CA LEU A 106 9.58 -8.37 0.13
C LEU A 106 9.32 -7.06 0.87
N SER A 107 8.44 -7.10 1.86
CA SER A 107 8.11 -5.95 2.71
C SER A 107 9.35 -5.42 3.42
N LYS A 108 10.16 -6.33 4.00
CA LYS A 108 11.44 -5.98 4.63
C LYS A 108 12.39 -5.31 3.64
N ASP A 109 12.50 -5.83 2.43
CA ASP A 109 13.39 -5.28 1.41
C ASP A 109 12.91 -3.93 0.85
N ILE A 110 11.59 -3.69 0.81
CA ILE A 110 11.05 -2.36 0.51
C ILE A 110 11.35 -1.39 1.66
N PHE A 111 11.09 -1.77 2.91
CA PHE A 111 11.34 -0.88 4.06
C PHE A 111 12.81 -0.48 4.19
N ARG A 112 13.75 -1.38 3.86
CA ARG A 112 15.20 -1.10 3.84
C ARG A 112 15.63 0.00 2.87
N LYS A 113 14.80 0.37 1.89
CA LYS A 113 15.09 1.48 0.98
C LYS A 113 14.98 2.84 1.67
N TYR A 114 14.30 2.89 2.81
CA TYR A 114 14.05 4.12 3.53
C TYR A 114 14.92 4.22 4.79
N PRO A 115 15.51 5.39 5.08
CA PRO A 115 16.04 5.62 6.41
C PRO A 115 14.90 5.54 7.44
N VAL A 116 15.24 5.32 8.71
CA VAL A 116 14.27 5.53 9.79
C VAL A 116 13.86 7.01 9.74
N PRO A 117 12.56 7.34 9.63
CA PRO A 117 12.13 8.73 9.57
C PRO A 117 12.52 9.50 10.82
N GLU A 118 12.87 10.77 10.65
CA GLU A 118 13.26 11.64 11.76
C GLU A 118 12.16 11.70 12.83
N GLY A 119 12.57 11.65 14.10
CA GLY A 119 11.65 11.67 15.24
C GLY A 119 10.91 10.35 15.52
N LEU A 120 11.12 9.30 14.71
CA LEU A 120 10.59 7.95 14.98
C LEU A 120 11.63 7.04 15.64
N ALA A 121 11.14 6.01 16.33
CA ALA A 121 11.99 5.08 17.06
C ALA A 121 12.91 4.27 16.11
N PRO A 122 14.14 3.90 16.53
CA PRO A 122 15.05 3.12 15.70
C PRO A 122 14.47 1.81 15.16
N GLY A 123 13.57 1.16 15.91
CA GLY A 123 12.87 -0.07 15.52
C GLY A 123 11.61 0.14 14.66
N PHE A 124 11.39 1.33 14.12
CA PHE A 124 10.17 1.68 13.39
C PHE A 124 9.84 0.69 12.25
N TRP A 125 10.85 0.33 11.45
CA TRP A 125 10.66 -0.61 10.34
C TRP A 125 10.50 -2.07 10.78
N ASP A 126 11.02 -2.44 11.96
CA ASP A 126 10.82 -3.76 12.53
C ASP A 126 9.37 -3.94 13.03
N GLU A 127 8.83 -2.92 13.70
CA GLU A 127 7.41 -2.91 14.09
C GLU A 127 6.48 -2.86 12.87
N ALA A 128 6.86 -2.11 11.83
CA ALA A 128 6.15 -2.12 10.56
C ALA A 128 6.10 -3.54 9.94
N LEU A 129 7.23 -4.24 9.93
CA LEU A 129 7.30 -5.62 9.42
C LEU A 129 6.48 -6.59 10.28
N LYS A 130 6.49 -6.41 11.61
CA LYS A 130 5.66 -7.19 12.52
C LYS A 130 4.18 -7.00 12.22
N LEU A 131 3.72 -5.76 12.03
CA LEU A 131 2.34 -5.46 11.63
C LEU A 131 1.97 -6.17 10.31
N VAL A 132 2.85 -6.14 9.30
CA VAL A 132 2.59 -6.84 8.03
C VAL A 132 2.43 -8.34 8.24
N ARG A 133 3.35 -8.97 9.00
CA ARG A 133 3.28 -10.41 9.31
C ARG A 133 1.99 -10.78 10.02
N GLU A 134 1.64 -10.04 11.08
CA GLU A 134 0.41 -10.27 11.83
C GLU A 134 -0.84 -10.19 10.95
N LYS A 135 -0.90 -9.25 9.99
CA LYS A 135 -2.05 -9.12 9.09
C LYS A 135 -2.10 -10.23 8.04
N LEU A 136 -0.96 -10.67 7.51
CA LEU A 136 -0.88 -11.79 6.57
C LEU A 136 -1.25 -13.12 7.25
N ASP A 137 -0.77 -13.36 8.47
CA ASP A 137 -1.12 -14.54 9.25
C ASP A 137 -2.62 -14.57 9.57
N GLN A 138 -3.21 -13.43 9.96
CA GLN A 138 -4.65 -13.29 10.14
C GLN A 138 -5.43 -13.55 8.84
N ALA A 139 -4.90 -13.12 7.69
CA ALA A 139 -5.54 -13.33 6.40
C ALA A 139 -5.56 -14.81 5.99
N GLN A 140 -4.54 -15.59 6.37
CA GLN A 140 -4.46 -17.03 6.11
C GLN A 140 -5.40 -17.88 6.98
N GLY A 141 -5.98 -17.33 8.04
CA GLY A 141 -6.91 -18.04 8.93
C GLY A 141 -8.27 -18.39 8.31
N GLY A 142 -8.56 -17.95 7.09
CA GLY A 142 -9.82 -18.20 6.39
C GLY A 142 -9.69 -17.90 4.89
N PRO A 143 -10.79 -17.90 4.11
CA PRO A 143 -10.75 -17.48 2.70
C PRO A 143 -10.28 -16.02 2.54
N PRO A 144 -9.74 -15.62 1.37
CA PRO A 144 -9.38 -14.23 1.11
C PRO A 144 -10.53 -13.29 1.46
N ARG A 145 -10.23 -12.24 2.24
CA ARG A 145 -11.23 -11.24 2.60
C ARG A 145 -11.64 -10.43 1.37
N PRO A 146 -12.91 -10.05 1.23
CA PRO A 146 -13.29 -9.09 0.20
C PRO A 146 -12.52 -7.79 0.40
N VAL A 147 -11.90 -7.26 -0.67
CA VAL A 147 -11.00 -6.09 -0.61
C VAL A 147 -11.65 -4.89 0.10
N ARG A 148 -12.95 -4.68 -0.13
CA ARG A 148 -13.74 -3.61 0.51
C ARG A 148 -13.79 -3.67 2.04
N GLU A 149 -13.44 -4.81 2.64
CA GLU A 149 -13.46 -5.04 4.08
C GLU A 149 -12.09 -4.97 4.75
N ILE A 150 -11.01 -5.00 3.96
CA ILE A 150 -9.63 -4.95 4.46
C ILE A 150 -9.38 -3.74 5.38
N PRO A 151 -9.85 -2.51 5.06
CA PRO A 151 -9.61 -1.35 5.92
C PRO A 151 -10.21 -1.46 7.32
N LYS A 152 -11.25 -2.29 7.55
CA LYS A 152 -12.02 -2.31 8.80
C LYS A 152 -11.15 -2.50 10.05
N LYS A 153 -10.05 -3.25 9.92
CA LYS A 153 -9.16 -3.62 11.04
C LYS A 153 -7.88 -2.78 11.14
N THR A 154 -7.67 -1.84 10.20
CA THR A 154 -6.35 -1.20 10.03
C THR A 154 -6.46 0.31 9.76
N ALA A 155 -7.56 0.79 9.18
CA ALA A 155 -7.77 2.21 8.86
C ALA A 155 -7.65 3.13 10.09
N ARG A 156 -8.02 2.64 11.27
CA ARG A 156 -7.92 3.39 12.52
C ARG A 156 -6.50 3.83 12.84
N LEU A 157 -5.50 3.00 12.54
CA LEU A 157 -4.09 3.35 12.73
C LEU A 157 -3.66 4.54 11.86
N ILE A 158 -4.26 4.71 10.68
CA ILE A 158 -3.99 5.85 9.81
C ILE A 158 -4.74 7.10 10.31
N PHE A 159 -5.99 6.92 10.73
CA PHE A 159 -6.80 8.03 11.27
C PHE A 159 -6.17 8.63 12.53
N ASP A 160 -5.73 7.79 13.47
CA ASP A 160 -5.09 8.24 14.71
C ASP A 160 -3.71 8.87 14.49
N ALA A 161 -3.10 8.65 13.32
CA ALA A 161 -1.81 9.25 12.96
C ALA A 161 -1.93 10.65 12.34
N LEU A 162 -3.14 11.17 12.09
CA LEU A 162 -3.31 12.47 11.44
C LEU A 162 -2.81 13.63 12.31
N PRO A 163 -2.19 14.66 11.71
CA PRO A 163 -1.64 15.81 12.43
C PRO A 163 -2.71 16.88 12.68
N LEU A 164 -3.92 16.47 13.07
CA LEU A 164 -5.05 17.37 13.29
C LEU A 164 -5.65 17.11 14.66
N HIS A 165 -6.07 18.18 15.34
CA HIS A 165 -6.74 18.08 16.64
C HIS A 165 -8.05 17.28 16.52
N GLU A 166 -8.42 16.53 17.55
CA GLU A 166 -9.61 15.66 17.55
C GLU A 166 -10.92 16.42 17.28
N ASP A 167 -10.99 17.69 17.70
CA ASP A 167 -12.11 18.60 17.41
C ASP A 167 -12.27 18.93 15.93
N VAL A 168 -11.19 18.79 15.14
CA VAL A 168 -11.21 19.00 13.69
C VAL A 168 -11.64 17.73 12.95
N VAL A 169 -11.43 16.54 13.53
CA VAL A 169 -11.60 15.24 12.84
C VAL A 169 -12.73 14.36 13.39
N THR A 170 -13.54 14.87 14.32
CA THR A 170 -14.48 14.10 15.17
C THR A 170 -15.40 13.12 14.40
N ASN A 171 -15.81 13.46 13.16
CA ASN A 171 -16.70 12.64 12.33
C ASN A 171 -16.07 12.19 11.00
N ASP A 172 -14.75 12.27 10.86
CA ASP A 172 -14.08 12.03 9.57
C ASP A 172 -13.49 10.63 9.40
N TYR A 173 -13.66 9.75 10.38
CA TYR A 173 -13.19 8.37 10.26
C TYR A 173 -13.79 7.69 9.02
N ASP A 174 -15.08 7.89 8.77
CA ASP A 174 -15.76 7.32 7.61
C ASP A 174 -15.20 7.86 6.28
N TYR A 175 -14.68 9.09 6.27
CA TYR A 175 -14.03 9.65 5.09
C TYR A 175 -12.72 8.93 4.80
N ILE A 176 -11.86 8.74 5.80
CA ILE A 176 -10.59 7.99 5.63
C ILE A 176 -10.87 6.54 5.30
N PHE A 177 -11.80 5.90 6.00
CA PHE A 177 -12.19 4.53 5.74
C PHE A 177 -12.64 4.35 4.28
N ASN A 178 -13.51 5.25 3.78
CA ASN A 178 -13.97 5.19 2.40
C ASN A 178 -12.87 5.52 1.39
N PHE A 179 -11.99 6.49 1.68
CA PHE A 179 -10.82 6.79 0.85
C PHE A 179 -9.93 5.55 0.69
N LEU A 180 -9.59 4.88 1.80
CA LEU A 180 -8.79 3.67 1.79
C LEU A 180 -9.50 2.53 1.04
N ARG A 181 -10.78 2.32 1.32
CA ARG A 181 -11.62 1.29 0.67
C ARG A 181 -11.62 1.45 -0.85
N MET A 182 -11.89 2.65 -1.35
CA MET A 182 -11.96 2.92 -2.79
C MET A 182 -10.59 2.75 -3.46
N ASN A 183 -9.52 3.19 -2.81
CA ASN A 183 -8.18 3.03 -3.36
C ASN A 183 -7.70 1.57 -3.32
N LEU A 184 -8.02 0.78 -2.28
CA LEU A 184 -7.69 -0.64 -2.27
C LEU A 184 -8.43 -1.41 -3.36
N LEU A 185 -9.71 -1.09 -3.63
CA LEU A 185 -10.44 -1.67 -4.75
C LEU A 185 -9.78 -1.34 -6.09
N ARG A 186 -9.35 -0.09 -6.26
CA ARG A 186 -8.59 0.33 -7.45
C ARG A 186 -7.24 -0.39 -7.55
N ILE A 187 -6.51 -0.52 -6.45
CA ILE A 187 -5.22 -1.23 -6.43
C ILE A 187 -5.41 -2.71 -6.80
N HIS A 188 -6.45 -3.35 -6.29
CA HIS A 188 -6.80 -4.71 -6.67
C HIS A 188 -7.11 -4.83 -8.16
N GLU A 189 -7.91 -3.92 -8.72
CA GLU A 189 -8.22 -3.90 -10.15
C GLU A 189 -6.97 -3.65 -11.02
N ASP A 190 -6.15 -2.67 -10.63
CA ASP A 190 -4.90 -2.34 -11.32
C ASP A 190 -3.94 -3.54 -11.29
N PHE A 191 -3.82 -4.22 -10.14
CA PHE A 191 -2.95 -5.38 -9.98
C PHE A 191 -3.43 -6.57 -10.79
N THR A 192 -4.70 -6.95 -10.67
CA THR A 192 -5.28 -8.11 -11.40
C THR A 192 -5.25 -7.91 -12.91
N ARG A 193 -5.31 -6.67 -13.40
CA ARG A 193 -5.20 -6.35 -14.83
C ARG A 193 -3.76 -6.38 -15.35
N ALA A 194 -2.80 -5.98 -14.51
CA ALA A 194 -1.40 -5.83 -14.90
C ALA A 194 -0.56 -7.09 -14.62
N ALA A 195 -0.90 -7.91 -13.63
CA ALA A 195 -0.08 -9.04 -13.22
C ALA A 195 -0.19 -10.23 -14.18
N ASP A 196 0.95 -10.84 -14.47
CA ASP A 196 1.02 -12.20 -14.99
C ASP A 196 1.11 -13.15 -13.80
N LEU A 197 -0.05 -13.60 -13.30
CA LEU A 197 -0.14 -14.35 -12.05
C LEU A 197 0.67 -15.66 -12.06
N PRO A 198 0.64 -16.48 -13.13
CA PRO A 198 1.48 -17.68 -13.20
C PRO A 198 2.97 -17.37 -13.11
N LEU A 199 3.47 -16.43 -13.92
CA LEU A 199 4.90 -16.08 -13.89
C LEU A 199 5.31 -15.49 -12.55
N LEU A 200 4.50 -14.59 -12.00
CA LEU A 200 4.77 -13.95 -10.72
C LEU A 200 4.80 -14.97 -9.57
N VAL A 201 3.89 -15.95 -9.56
CA VAL A 201 3.90 -17.01 -8.54
C VAL A 201 5.15 -17.88 -8.65
N GLU A 202 5.58 -18.24 -9.85
CA GLU A 202 6.80 -19.02 -10.04
C GLU A 202 8.07 -18.24 -9.66
N ASP A 203 8.11 -16.94 -9.93
CA ASP A 203 9.21 -16.07 -9.48
C ASP A 203 9.21 -15.89 -7.95
N LEU A 204 8.03 -15.81 -7.33
CA LEU A 204 7.88 -15.67 -5.87
C LEU A 204 8.19 -16.94 -5.09
N LEU A 205 7.69 -18.09 -5.56
CA LEU A 205 7.66 -19.35 -4.82
C LEU A 205 8.59 -20.41 -5.40
N GLY A 206 9.36 -20.07 -6.43
CA GLY A 206 10.18 -21.01 -7.19
C GLY A 206 9.36 -21.88 -8.15
N LYS A 207 10.06 -22.64 -8.99
CA LYS A 207 9.38 -23.48 -9.99
C LYS A 207 8.66 -24.66 -9.37
N THR A 208 7.45 -24.95 -9.82
CA THR A 208 6.79 -26.22 -9.47
C THR A 208 7.60 -27.36 -10.07
N THR A 209 8.21 -28.19 -9.23
CA THR A 209 8.86 -29.42 -9.70
C THR A 209 7.74 -30.45 -9.92
N GLU A 210 7.53 -30.87 -11.16
CA GLU A 210 6.59 -31.95 -11.51
C GLU A 210 6.97 -33.28 -10.86
#